data_AF-A0A1A6GUU4-F1
#
_entry.id   AF-A0A1A6GUU4-F1
#
_cell.length_a   1.000
_cell.length_b   1.000
_cell.length_c   1.000
_cell.angle_alpha   90.00
_cell.angle_beta   90.00
_cell.angle_gamma   90.00
#
_symmetry.space_group_name_H-M   'P 1'
#
loop_
_entity.id
_entity.type
_entity.pdbx_description
1 polymer ?
#
loop_
_entity_poly.entity_id
_entity_poly.type
_entity_poly.pdbx_seq_one_letter_code
_entity_poly.pdbx_strand_id
1 'polypeptide(L)' 'GLSLLILKQQGITSLQFQSLKEISAGNIYITDNSNLCYYHTINWTTLFSTINQRIVIRDNRRAEN' A
#
# COMPACT_ATOMS: atom_id res chain seq x y z
N GLY A 1 8.06 13.05 -4.09
CA GLY A 1 6.72 13.05 -4.70
C GLY A 1 5.92 11.84 -4.24
N LEU A 2 4.63 11.83 -4.51
CA LEU A 2 3.72 10.72 -4.23
C LEU A 2 3.47 9.94 -5.52
N SER A 3 3.46 8.61 -5.46
CA SER A 3 3.21 7.76 -6.63
C SER A 3 1.99 6.86 -6.49
N LEU A 4 1.62 6.51 -5.26
CA LEU A 4 0.40 5.75 -4.97
C LEU A 4 -0.28 6.31 -3.72
N LEU A 5 -1.57 6.62 -3.87
CA LEU A 5 -2.45 7.07 -2.79
C LEU A 5 -3.73 6.25 -2.81
N ILE A 6 -4.01 5.57 -1.70
CA ILE A 6 -5.25 4.85 -1.47
C ILE A 6 -5.84 5.36 -0.16
N LEU A 7 -6.85 6.20 -0.29
CA LEU A 7 -7.43 6.95 0.81
C LEU A 7 -8.95 6.82 0.80
N LYS A 8 -9.54 6.49 1.96
CA LYS A 8 -11.01 6.47 2.15
C LYS A 8 -11.76 5.51 1.23
N GLN A 9 -11.12 4.44 0.78
CA GLN A 9 -11.72 3.43 -0.07
C GLN A 9 -12.39 2.35 0.78
N GLN A 10 -13.63 2.59 1.20
CA GLN A 10 -14.35 1.64 2.05
C GLN A 10 -14.92 0.43 1.29
N GLY A 11 -15.02 0.50 -0.04
CA GLY A 11 -15.56 -0.59 -0.86
C GLY A 11 -14.55 -1.69 -1.19
N ILE A 12 -13.26 -1.49 -0.91
CA ILE A 12 -12.21 -2.44 -1.30
C ILE A 12 -11.79 -3.32 -0.11
N THR A 13 -11.57 -4.60 -0.39
CA THR A 13 -11.07 -5.57 0.59
C THR A 13 -9.67 -6.08 0.26
N SER A 14 -9.16 -5.81 -0.94
CA SER A 14 -7.80 -6.17 -1.37
C SER A 14 -7.30 -5.19 -2.44
N LEU A 15 -5.97 -5.10 -2.61
CA LEU A 15 -5.35 -4.22 -3.59
C LEU A 15 -5.28 -4.80 -5.01
N GLN A 16 -5.28 -6.13 -5.13
CA GLN A 16 -5.26 -6.87 -6.40
C GLN A 16 -4.07 -6.54 -7.33
N PHE A 17 -2.96 -6.02 -6.80
CA PHE A 17 -1.74 -5.69 -7.55
C PHE A 17 -0.91 -6.92 -7.96
N GLN A 18 -1.54 -7.91 -8.58
CA GLN A 18 -0.93 -9.20 -8.96
C GLN A 18 0.18 -9.03 -10.01
N SER A 19 0.08 -8.00 -10.84
CA SER A 19 1.05 -7.71 -11.90
C SER A 19 2.03 -6.58 -11.54
N LEU A 20 1.93 -6.01 -10.33
CA LEU A 20 2.83 -4.93 -9.92
C LEU A 20 4.22 -5.50 -9.64
N LYS A 21 5.21 -5.01 -10.39
CA LYS A 21 6.60 -5.46 -10.28
C LYS A 21 7.52 -4.40 -9.69
N GLU A 22 7.19 -3.12 -9.86
CA GLU A 22 8.09 -2.02 -9.56
C GLU A 22 7.31 -0.71 -9.32
N ILE A 23 7.85 0.13 -8.43
CA ILE A 23 7.49 1.54 -8.24
C ILE A 23 8.78 2.34 -8.34
N SER A 24 9.02 2.91 -9.51
CA SER A 24 10.33 3.48 -9.88
C SER A 24 10.71 4.76 -9.13
N ALA A 25 9.73 5.51 -8.63
CA ALA A 25 9.95 6.72 -7.85
C ALA A 25 8.74 7.00 -6.95
N GLY A 26 8.93 7.90 -5.97
CA GLY A 26 7.87 8.44 -5.12
C GLY A 26 7.35 7.51 -4.02
N ASN A 27 6.65 8.12 -3.07
CA ASN A 27 6.17 7.46 -1.85
C ASN A 27 4.79 6.83 -2.04
N ILE A 28 4.43 5.93 -1.13
CA ILE A 28 3.14 5.25 -1.07
C ILE A 28 2.40 5.63 0.21
N TYR A 29 1.10 5.90 0.09
CA TYR A 29 0.21 6.15 1.23
C TYR A 29 -1.05 5.31 1.09
N ILE A 30 -1.33 4.48 2.11
CA ILE A 30 -2.52 3.64 2.19
C ILE A 30 -3.16 3.92 3.55
N THR A 31 -4.19 4.75 3.57
CA THR A 31 -4.75 5.27 4.83
C THR A 31 -6.27 5.29 4.81
N ASP A 32 -6.90 5.03 5.96
CA ASP A 32 -8.35 5.15 6.16
C ASP A 32 -9.18 4.25 5.24
N ASN A 33 -8.78 2.98 5.07
CA ASN A 33 -9.53 1.98 4.29
C ASN A 33 -9.96 0.84 5.23
N SER A 34 -11.09 1.03 5.92
CA SER A 34 -11.51 0.18 7.06
C SER A 34 -11.78 -1.28 6.70
N ASN A 35 -12.09 -1.56 5.44
CA ASN A 35 -12.35 -2.91 4.94
C ASN A 35 -11.14 -3.55 4.22
N LEU A 36 -10.05 -2.80 4.03
CA LEU A 36 -8.90 -3.26 3.25
C LEU A 36 -8.10 -4.31 4.02
N CYS A 37 -8.04 -5.52 3.50
CA CYS A 37 -7.24 -6.65 3.98
C CYS A 37 -5.97 -6.84 3.15
N TYR A 38 -5.10 -7.76 3.60
CA TYR A 38 -3.93 -8.28 2.86
C TYR A 38 -2.84 -7.26 2.48
N TYR A 39 -3.01 -5.97 2.73
CA TYR A 39 -1.99 -4.95 2.44
C TYR A 39 -0.65 -5.20 3.18
N HIS A 40 -0.67 -5.95 4.29
CA HIS A 40 0.48 -6.27 5.13
C HIS A 40 1.25 -7.51 4.64
N THR A 41 0.69 -8.32 3.74
CA THR A 41 1.37 -9.49 3.18
C THR A 41 2.33 -9.11 2.04
N ILE A 42 2.25 -7.87 1.57
CA ILE A 42 3.10 -7.31 0.52
C ILE A 42 4.36 -6.74 1.14
N ASN A 43 5.53 -7.22 0.71
CA ASN A 43 6.80 -6.60 1.04
C ASN A 43 7.05 -5.37 0.17
N TRP A 44 6.57 -4.21 0.59
CA TRP A 44 6.61 -2.99 -0.22
C TRP A 44 8.02 -2.53 -0.60
N THR A 45 9.04 -2.81 0.23
CA THR A 45 10.41 -2.37 -0.05
C THR A 45 11.03 -3.12 -1.22
N THR A 46 10.57 -4.34 -1.53
CA THR A 46 11.05 -5.09 -2.71
C THR A 46 10.52 -4.52 -4.03
N LEU A 47 9.52 -3.65 -3.98
CA LEU A 47 8.96 -2.97 -5.14
C LEU A 47 9.61 -1.61 -5.40
N PHE A 48 10.45 -1.11 -4.48
CA PHE A 48 11.09 0.20 -4.63
C PHE A 48 12.37 0.12 -5.45
N SER A 49 12.51 1.00 -6.44
CA SER A 49 13.73 1.12 -7.24
C SER A 49 14.75 2.06 -6.63
N THR A 50 14.36 2.86 -5.64
CA THR A 50 15.25 3.84 -4.98
C THR A 50 15.18 3.74 -3.46
N ILE A 51 16.32 3.98 -2.80
CA ILE A 51 16.50 3.81 -1.35
C ILE A 51 15.71 4.81 -0.48
N ASN A 52 15.23 5.91 -1.06
CA ASN A 52 14.59 7.00 -0.33
C ASN A 52 13.06 6.94 -0.36
N GLN A 53 12.48 5.93 -1.01
CA GLN A 53 11.05 5.72 -1.05
C GLN A 53 10.53 5.27 0.31
N ARG A 54 9.37 5.78 0.68
CA ARG A 54 8.70 5.47 1.94
C ARG A 54 7.27 5.03 1.68
N ILE A 55 6.80 4.16 2.56
CA ILE A 55 5.40 3.78 2.63
C ILE A 55 4.81 4.17 3.99
N VAL A 56 3.60 4.71 3.97
CA VAL A 56 2.80 4.97 5.16
C VAL A 56 1.50 4.17 5.08
N ILE A 57 1.29 3.28 6.04
CA ILE A 57 0.08 2.48 6.18
C ILE A 57 -0.54 2.72 7.55
N ARG A 58 -1.75 3.27 7.60
CA ARG A 58 -2.48 3.60 8.84
C ARG A 58 -3.97 3.44 8.66
N ASP A 59 -4.71 3.22 9.73
CA ASP A 59 -6.18 3.27 9.73
C ASP A 59 -6.85 2.36 8.67
N ASN A 60 -6.25 1.20 8.39
CA ASN A 60 -6.85 0.13 7.59
C ASN A 60 -7.37 -0.98 8.51
N ARG A 61 -8.04 -2.00 7.95
CA ARG A 61 -8.47 -3.17 8.75
C ARG A 61 -7.26 -3.77 9.47
N ARG A 62 -7.38 -4.01 10.78
CA ARG A 62 -6.31 -4.63 11.57
C ARG A 62 -5.94 -5.98 10.95
N ALA A 63 -4.63 -6.23 10.81
CA ALA A 63 -4.14 -7.57 10.53
C ALA A 63 -4.49 -8.44 11.74
N GLU A 64 -5.24 -9.51 11.51
CA GLU A 64 -5.52 -10.53 12.52
C GLU A 64 -4.26 -11.41 12.63
N ASN A 65 -3.78 -11.66 13.85
CA ASN A 65 -2.57 -12.45 14.14
C ASN A 65 -2.76 -13.94 13.85
#